data_AF-A0A7Y5R0K0-F1
#
_entry.id   AF-A0A7Y5R0K0-F1
#
_cell.length_a   1.000
_cell.length_b   1.000
_cell.length_c   1.000
_cell.angle_alpha   90.00
_cell.angle_beta   90.00
_cell.angle_gamma   90.00
#
_symmetry.space_group_name_H-M   'P 1'
#
loop_
_entity.id
_entity.type
_entity.pdbx_description
1 polymer ?
#
loop_
_entity_poly.entity_id
_entity_poly.type
_entity_poly.pdbx_seq_one_letter_code
_entity_poly.pdbx_strand_id
1 'polypeptide(L)'
;MHRRSETPAIARLAPLAAIIAVVSLAACRDSRGADSSTAASTQGSAPVQVAHAATVQSASGSVATPAGGRAPNEMGRIPVLMYHLVGDKESSWGRERGNFRKDLELLYERGYRPVNMVDVLDKKIDLPAGLSPVVFTFDDASPSQFRYIEQPDGKLVVDSTSAVGIWLDFAKTHPGWGNKAVFCMLPAASAGHAFFGNGNIEGQKTAWRFKKVQQLAALGFELCDHTLWHAQLNKYSDAVVQEQIARGLMAIDSAVPGYKVRSFALPLGVWPKNKALAKSGQWTDPKSGKTVRYDFDAIFEVWGTPVPSPYSPAFNPLSVQRVKVTGNSLAATLDHLDKSGERYVSDGQPNVVAGRK
;
A
#
# COMPACT_ATOMS: atom_id res chain seq x y z
N MET A 1 1.62 -63.17 39.28
CA MET A 1 0.49 -62.52 38.56
C MET A 1 0.99 -61.19 38.01
N HIS A 2 1.41 -61.17 36.75
CA HIS A 2 0.73 -60.45 35.65
C HIS A 2 0.77 -58.92 35.75
N ARG A 3 1.66 -58.29 34.96
CA ARG A 3 1.26 -57.66 33.68
C ARG A 3 2.50 -57.18 32.91
N ARG A 4 2.64 -57.73 31.69
CA ARG A 4 3.44 -57.16 30.61
C ARG A 4 2.70 -55.93 30.09
N SER A 5 3.42 -54.83 29.85
CA SER A 5 2.94 -53.70 29.06
C SER A 5 3.70 -53.70 27.74
N GLU A 6 2.96 -53.99 26.67
CA GLU A 6 3.43 -54.05 25.29
C GLU A 6 3.65 -52.65 24.72
N THR A 7 4.74 -52.50 23.97
CA THR A 7 5.05 -51.36 23.11
C THR A 7 4.30 -51.50 21.78
N PRO A 8 3.62 -50.46 21.26
CA PRO A 8 3.04 -50.53 19.93
C PRO A 8 4.09 -50.26 18.84
N ALA A 9 4.03 -51.10 17.81
CA ALA A 9 4.90 -51.12 16.66
C ALA A 9 4.66 -49.95 15.69
N ILE A 10 5.75 -49.50 15.09
CA ILE A 10 5.85 -48.50 14.03
C ILE A 10 5.43 -49.16 12.70
N ALA A 11 4.36 -48.69 12.08
CA ALA A 11 4.02 -49.03 10.70
C ALA A 11 4.59 -47.97 9.75
N ARG A 12 5.65 -48.33 9.02
CA ARG A 12 6.19 -47.58 7.89
C ARG A 12 5.36 -47.89 6.64
N LEU A 13 4.72 -46.88 6.06
CA LEU A 13 4.12 -46.96 4.72
C LEU A 13 5.12 -46.41 3.70
N ALA A 14 5.52 -47.27 2.76
CA ALA A 14 6.33 -46.92 1.59
C ALA A 14 5.46 -46.32 0.47
N PRO A 15 6.01 -45.45 -0.39
CA PRO A 15 5.26 -44.80 -1.47
C PRO A 15 5.17 -45.69 -2.72
N LEU A 16 3.97 -45.79 -3.30
CA LEU A 16 3.75 -46.35 -4.63
C LEU A 16 4.12 -45.30 -5.69
N ALA A 17 5.11 -45.61 -6.51
CA ALA A 17 5.46 -44.86 -7.71
C ALA A 17 4.49 -45.24 -8.86
N ALA A 18 3.87 -44.25 -9.49
CA ALA A 18 3.12 -44.44 -10.73
C ALA A 18 3.86 -43.72 -11.88
N ILE A 19 4.36 -44.52 -12.81
CA ILE A 19 4.96 -44.13 -14.08
C ILE A 19 3.84 -44.03 -15.11
N ILE A 20 3.64 -42.89 -15.76
CA ILE A 20 2.88 -42.80 -17.02
C ILE A 20 3.64 -41.89 -18.00
N ALA A 21 3.71 -42.39 -19.24
CA ALA A 21 4.65 -42.11 -20.29
C ALA A 21 4.40 -40.82 -21.08
N VAL A 22 5.51 -40.28 -21.60
CA VAL A 22 5.60 -39.26 -22.64
C VAL A 22 5.26 -39.88 -23.99
N VAL A 23 4.38 -39.23 -24.77
CA VAL A 23 4.27 -39.45 -26.21
C VAL A 23 4.47 -38.11 -26.90
N SER A 24 5.63 -37.96 -27.54
CA SER A 24 5.94 -36.92 -28.50
C SER A 24 5.64 -37.45 -29.90
N LEU A 25 4.93 -36.67 -30.71
CA LEU A 25 4.85 -36.88 -32.15
C LEU A 25 5.34 -35.61 -32.84
N ALA A 26 6.53 -35.73 -33.41
CA ALA A 26 7.10 -34.84 -34.41
C ALA A 26 7.06 -35.57 -35.76
N ALA A 27 6.63 -34.87 -36.80
CA ALA A 27 6.98 -35.10 -38.21
C ALA A 27 6.81 -33.73 -38.90
N CYS A 28 7.87 -33.08 -39.40
CA CYS A 28 8.59 -33.34 -40.66
C CYS A 28 7.63 -33.26 -41.88
N ARG A 29 7.89 -32.54 -42.97
CA ARG A 29 9.11 -31.88 -43.48
C ARG A 29 8.78 -31.17 -44.80
N ASP A 30 9.64 -30.21 -45.17
CA ASP A 30 10.10 -29.82 -46.53
C ASP A 30 9.05 -29.26 -47.54
N SER A 31 9.35 -28.30 -48.43
CA SER A 31 10.61 -27.96 -49.10
C SER A 31 10.57 -26.53 -49.69
N ARG A 32 11.74 -25.88 -49.70
CA ARG A 32 12.43 -25.18 -50.83
C ARG A 32 11.55 -24.78 -52.03
N GLY A 33 11.61 -23.59 -52.61
CA GLY A 33 12.63 -22.54 -52.67
C GLY A 33 12.53 -21.88 -54.06
N ALA A 34 13.00 -20.64 -54.20
CA ALA A 34 13.65 -20.07 -55.40
C ALA A 34 13.57 -18.53 -55.39
N ASP A 35 14.76 -17.93 -55.41
CA ASP A 35 15.01 -16.54 -55.75
C ASP A 35 14.65 -16.24 -57.22
N SER A 36 14.24 -15.00 -57.49
CA SER A 36 14.86 -14.20 -58.56
C SER A 36 14.44 -12.73 -58.48
N SER A 37 15.48 -11.90 -58.44
CA SER A 37 15.53 -10.44 -58.53
C SER A 37 15.02 -9.83 -59.84
N THR A 38 14.57 -8.57 -59.78
CA THR A 38 14.82 -7.40 -60.66
C THR A 38 13.71 -6.36 -60.41
N ALA A 39 13.84 -5.05 -60.53
CA ALA A 39 14.92 -4.09 -60.58
C ALA A 39 14.29 -2.71 -60.22
N ALA A 40 15.15 -1.73 -60.00
CA ALA A 40 14.91 -0.37 -59.49
C ALA A 40 13.76 0.45 -60.12
N SER A 41 13.19 1.37 -59.33
CA SER A 41 13.24 2.80 -59.65
C SER A 41 12.94 3.67 -58.42
N THR A 42 13.81 4.66 -58.24
CA THR A 42 13.77 5.77 -57.31
C THR A 42 12.70 6.79 -57.70
N GLN A 43 11.94 7.31 -56.72
CA GLN A 43 11.56 8.73 -56.68
C GLN A 43 11.16 9.12 -55.25
N GLY A 44 11.82 10.16 -54.74
CA GLY A 44 11.57 10.69 -53.41
C GLY A 44 10.34 11.57 -53.34
N SER A 45 9.83 11.77 -52.13
CA SER A 45 9.10 12.96 -51.70
C SER A 45 9.07 13.04 -50.18
N ALA A 46 9.19 14.26 -49.69
CA ALA A 46 9.55 14.75 -48.36
C ALA A 46 8.57 14.39 -47.21
N PRO A 47 8.95 14.62 -45.93
CA PRO A 47 8.10 14.28 -44.79
C PRO A 47 7.04 15.36 -44.57
N VAL A 48 5.77 14.96 -44.49
CA VAL A 48 4.70 15.86 -44.07
C VAL A 48 4.67 15.88 -42.54
N GLN A 49 5.24 16.94 -41.96
CA GLN A 49 4.94 17.38 -40.60
C GLN A 49 3.47 17.82 -40.54
N VAL A 50 2.66 17.11 -39.75
CA VAL A 50 1.36 17.64 -39.31
C VAL A 50 1.52 18.09 -37.88
N ALA A 51 1.83 19.38 -37.72
CA ALA A 51 1.63 20.09 -36.49
C ALA A 51 0.11 20.21 -36.25
N HIS A 52 -0.39 19.63 -35.16
CA HIS A 52 -1.66 20.04 -34.57
C HIS A 52 -1.34 20.70 -33.24
N ALA A 53 -1.23 22.03 -33.30
CA ALA A 53 -1.29 22.89 -32.14
C ALA A 53 -2.70 22.81 -31.58
N ALA A 54 -2.90 21.93 -30.59
CA ALA A 54 -4.08 21.99 -29.74
C ALA A 54 -3.86 23.13 -28.75
N THR A 55 -4.51 24.25 -29.01
CA THR A 55 -4.75 25.34 -28.06
C THR A 55 -5.29 24.76 -26.76
N VAL A 56 -4.45 24.74 -25.72
CA VAL A 56 -4.87 24.48 -24.34
C VAL A 56 -5.61 25.72 -23.88
N GLN A 57 -6.91 25.75 -24.15
CA GLN A 57 -7.80 26.75 -23.59
C GLN A 57 -7.88 26.45 -22.10
N SER A 58 -7.20 27.28 -21.30
CA SER A 58 -7.28 27.26 -19.85
C SER A 58 -8.73 27.53 -19.46
N ALA A 59 -9.49 26.46 -19.24
CA ALA A 59 -10.75 26.53 -18.55
C ALA A 59 -10.43 27.00 -17.13
N SER A 60 -10.60 28.30 -16.89
CA SER A 60 -10.75 28.88 -15.57
C SER A 60 -12.00 28.29 -14.95
N GLY A 61 -11.88 27.08 -14.43
CA GLY A 61 -12.87 26.47 -13.57
C GLY A 61 -13.05 27.40 -12.38
N SER A 62 -14.27 27.89 -12.24
CA SER A 62 -14.78 28.51 -11.02
C SER A 62 -14.22 27.75 -9.82
N VAL A 63 -13.36 28.43 -9.05
CA VAL A 63 -12.91 27.96 -7.75
C VAL A 63 -14.16 27.87 -6.91
N ALA A 64 -14.64 26.64 -6.69
CA ALA A 64 -15.66 26.38 -5.70
C ALA A 64 -15.17 26.98 -4.37
N THR A 65 -15.98 27.86 -3.77
CA THR A 65 -15.75 28.41 -2.44
C THR A 65 -15.31 27.30 -1.49
N PRO A 66 -14.18 27.41 -0.77
CA PRO A 66 -13.73 26.34 0.10
C PRO A 66 -14.80 26.03 1.14
N ALA A 67 -15.19 24.77 1.23
CA ALA A 67 -15.85 24.26 2.42
C ALA A 67 -14.83 24.31 3.57
N GLY A 68 -14.76 25.42 4.31
CA GLY A 68 -13.88 25.52 5.45
C GLY A 68 -13.66 26.95 5.93
N GLY A 69 -14.68 27.57 6.54
CA GLY A 69 -14.50 28.82 7.31
C GLY A 69 -13.67 28.64 8.59
N ARG A 70 -12.71 27.70 8.61
CA ARG A 70 -11.81 27.43 9.74
C ARG A 70 -10.60 28.33 9.62
N ALA A 71 -10.18 28.92 10.73
CA ALA A 71 -8.92 29.64 10.79
C ALA A 71 -7.75 28.68 10.51
N PRO A 72 -6.75 29.07 9.69
CA PRO A 72 -5.57 28.26 9.46
C PRO A 72 -4.79 27.94 10.75
N ASN A 73 -4.23 26.73 10.81
CA ASN A 73 -3.40 26.23 11.89
C ASN A 73 -2.45 25.16 11.36
N GLU A 74 -1.38 25.55 10.67
CA GLU A 74 -0.44 24.58 10.12
C GLU A 74 0.56 24.04 11.15
N MET A 75 0.46 24.48 12.40
CA MET A 75 1.17 23.92 13.56
C MET A 75 0.34 22.87 14.31
N GLY A 76 -0.89 22.62 13.87
CA GLY A 76 -1.80 21.65 14.47
C GLY A 76 -1.37 20.18 14.26
N ARG A 77 -2.25 19.27 14.65
CA ARG A 77 -2.03 17.82 14.62
C ARG A 77 -2.74 17.18 13.44
N ILE A 78 -2.12 16.11 12.93
CA ILE A 78 -2.59 15.34 11.78
C ILE A 78 -2.99 13.94 12.26
N PRO A 79 -4.24 13.50 12.06
CA PRO A 79 -4.60 12.11 12.30
C PRO A 79 -3.89 11.18 11.31
N VAL A 80 -3.22 10.15 11.83
CA VAL A 80 -2.73 9.02 11.05
C VAL A 80 -3.59 7.82 11.41
N LEU A 81 -4.49 7.42 10.52
CA LEU A 81 -5.49 6.38 10.75
C LEU A 81 -4.91 5.02 10.41
N MET A 82 -5.16 4.03 11.27
CA MET A 82 -4.75 2.65 11.05
C MET A 82 -5.95 1.73 10.86
N TYR A 83 -5.99 1.10 9.69
CA TYR A 83 -6.94 0.07 9.30
C TYR A 83 -6.19 -1.26 9.07
N HIS A 84 -6.87 -2.38 9.31
CA HIS A 84 -6.36 -3.72 9.01
C HIS A 84 -7.36 -4.43 8.08
N LEU A 85 -8.46 -4.96 8.60
CA LEU A 85 -9.50 -5.57 7.75
C LEU A 85 -10.61 -4.57 7.43
N VAL A 86 -11.12 -4.62 6.20
CA VAL A 86 -12.34 -3.91 5.77
C VAL A 86 -13.34 -4.96 5.27
N GLY A 87 -14.16 -5.47 6.20
CA GLY A 87 -14.92 -6.72 6.03
C GLY A 87 -16.40 -6.61 6.34
N ASP A 88 -17.07 -7.76 6.49
CA ASP A 88 -18.53 -7.84 6.74
C ASP A 88 -18.94 -7.48 8.17
N LYS A 89 -17.99 -7.40 9.11
CA LYS A 89 -18.26 -7.23 10.53
C LYS A 89 -17.18 -6.39 11.20
N GLU A 90 -17.56 -5.66 12.24
CA GLU A 90 -16.61 -5.02 13.15
C GLU A 90 -15.84 -6.08 13.94
N SER A 91 -14.57 -5.81 14.22
CA SER A 91 -13.75 -6.57 15.16
C SER A 91 -12.66 -5.68 15.76
N SER A 92 -11.81 -6.23 16.63
CA SER A 92 -10.69 -5.49 17.21
C SER A 92 -9.68 -4.97 16.17
N TRP A 93 -9.66 -5.59 14.97
CA TRP A 93 -8.80 -5.27 13.83
C TRP A 93 -9.59 -5.19 12.51
N GLY A 94 -10.91 -5.06 12.58
CA GLY A 94 -11.78 -5.09 11.42
C GLY A 94 -12.78 -3.95 11.47
N ARG A 95 -12.85 -3.21 10.37
CA ARG A 95 -13.88 -2.21 10.11
C ARG A 95 -14.93 -2.81 9.19
N GLU A 96 -16.20 -2.71 9.55
CA GLU A 96 -17.28 -3.12 8.66
C GLU A 96 -17.33 -2.18 7.44
N ARG A 97 -17.58 -2.72 6.23
CA ARG A 97 -17.51 -1.97 4.97
C ARG A 97 -18.43 -0.74 4.91
N GLY A 98 -19.64 -0.83 5.42
CA GLY A 98 -20.56 0.29 5.57
C GLY A 98 -20.02 1.35 6.51
N ASN A 99 -19.42 0.96 7.63
CA ASN A 99 -18.77 1.89 8.54
C ASN A 99 -17.47 2.48 7.96
N PHE A 100 -16.72 1.75 7.14
CA PHE A 100 -15.60 2.32 6.39
C PHE A 100 -16.09 3.43 5.43
N ARG A 101 -17.21 3.21 4.72
CA ARG A 101 -17.83 4.28 3.90
C ARG A 101 -18.22 5.49 4.74
N LYS A 102 -18.81 5.28 5.92
CA LYS A 102 -19.14 6.38 6.85
C LYS A 102 -17.90 7.10 7.37
N ASP A 103 -16.77 6.41 7.55
CA ASP A 103 -15.51 7.05 7.92
C ASP A 103 -15.02 8.00 6.83
N LEU A 104 -15.09 7.58 5.56
CA LEU A 104 -14.73 8.43 4.41
C LEU A 104 -15.64 9.65 4.33
N GLU A 105 -16.95 9.45 4.47
CA GLU A 105 -17.94 10.52 4.46
C GLU A 105 -17.69 11.52 5.60
N LEU A 106 -17.54 11.03 6.83
CA LEU A 106 -17.27 11.83 8.01
C LEU A 106 -16.02 12.71 7.83
N LEU A 107 -14.95 12.15 7.27
CA LEU A 107 -13.73 12.91 6.97
C LEU A 107 -14.00 13.97 5.90
N TYR A 108 -14.66 13.59 4.80
CA TYR A 108 -14.95 14.49 3.69
C TYR A 108 -15.81 15.68 4.13
N GLU A 109 -16.93 15.42 4.80
CA GLU A 109 -17.86 16.43 5.35
C GLU A 109 -17.18 17.35 6.36
N ARG A 110 -16.28 16.80 7.18
CA ARG A 110 -15.52 17.59 8.17
C ARG A 110 -14.33 18.33 7.57
N GLY A 111 -14.14 18.29 6.24
CA GLY A 111 -13.09 19.03 5.55
C GLY A 111 -11.70 18.39 5.64
N TYR A 112 -11.61 17.09 5.93
CA TYR A 112 -10.36 16.34 5.80
C TYR A 112 -10.18 15.84 4.37
N ARG A 113 -8.94 15.80 3.91
CA ARG A 113 -8.53 15.19 2.64
C ARG A 113 -7.34 14.26 2.85
N PRO A 114 -7.33 13.11 2.16
CA PRO A 114 -6.26 12.15 2.31
C PRO A 114 -4.94 12.71 1.77
N VAL A 115 -3.86 12.52 2.51
CA VAL A 115 -2.48 12.75 2.05
C VAL A 115 -1.62 11.50 2.26
N ASN A 116 -0.55 11.33 1.47
CA ASN A 116 0.42 10.27 1.72
C ASN A 116 1.35 10.67 2.88
N MET A 117 2.01 9.71 3.53
CA MET A 117 2.96 10.04 4.60
C MET A 117 4.17 10.77 4.04
N VAL A 118 4.61 10.44 2.81
CA VAL A 118 5.68 11.20 2.14
C VAL A 118 5.34 12.67 1.93
N ASP A 119 4.06 13.02 1.73
CA ASP A 119 3.62 14.41 1.60
C ASP A 119 3.80 15.15 2.94
N VAL A 120 3.52 14.48 4.06
CA VAL A 120 3.73 15.02 5.43
C VAL A 120 5.23 15.16 5.73
N LEU A 121 6.02 14.12 5.46
CA LEU A 121 7.47 14.10 5.70
C LEU A 121 8.20 15.20 4.93
N ASP A 122 7.82 15.40 3.67
CA ASP A 122 8.45 16.39 2.79
C ASP A 122 7.85 17.79 2.96
N LYS A 123 6.88 17.97 3.86
CA LYS A 123 6.16 19.24 4.08
C LYS A 123 5.49 19.75 2.79
N LYS A 124 4.95 18.83 2.00
CA LYS A 124 4.24 19.09 0.73
C LYS A 124 2.76 18.79 0.87
N ILE A 125 2.13 19.36 1.89
CA ILE A 125 0.69 19.26 2.12
C ILE A 125 0.02 20.32 1.24
N ASP A 126 -0.36 19.93 0.03
CA ASP A 126 -1.03 20.80 -0.95
C ASP A 126 -2.55 20.67 -0.80
N LEU A 127 -3.12 21.45 0.11
CA LEU A 127 -4.55 21.49 0.37
C LEU A 127 -5.08 22.93 0.28
N PRO A 128 -6.30 23.15 -0.22
CA PRO A 128 -6.98 24.43 -0.12
C PRO A 128 -7.10 24.94 1.33
N ALA A 129 -7.14 26.26 1.47
CA ALA A 129 -7.34 26.93 2.75
C ALA A 129 -8.60 26.38 3.47
N GLY A 130 -8.47 26.14 4.77
CA GLY A 130 -9.56 25.65 5.62
C GLY A 130 -9.76 24.13 5.63
N LEU A 131 -9.06 23.38 4.75
CA LEU A 131 -9.04 21.92 4.76
C LEU A 131 -7.91 21.36 5.63
N SER A 132 -8.02 20.08 5.98
CA SER A 132 -7.11 19.38 6.87
C SER A 132 -6.58 18.09 6.23
N PRO A 133 -5.29 17.75 6.42
CA PRO A 133 -4.75 16.47 6.00
C PRO A 133 -5.21 15.35 6.94
N VAL A 134 -5.40 14.16 6.39
CA VAL A 134 -5.49 12.90 7.13
C VAL A 134 -4.66 11.86 6.41
N VAL A 135 -3.87 11.07 7.14
CA VAL A 135 -3.11 9.97 6.53
C VAL A 135 -3.83 8.67 6.83
N PHE A 136 -4.12 7.88 5.80
CA PHE A 136 -4.61 6.52 5.95
C PHE A 136 -3.45 5.53 5.89
N THR A 137 -3.44 4.55 6.77
CA THR A 137 -2.54 3.41 6.74
C THR A 137 -3.34 2.11 6.76
N PHE A 138 -2.95 1.16 5.91
CA PHE A 138 -3.53 -0.17 5.79
C PHE A 138 -2.44 -1.21 6.01
N ASP A 139 -2.52 -1.95 7.11
CA ASP A 139 -1.53 -2.97 7.47
C ASP A 139 -1.92 -4.36 6.92
N ASP A 140 -0.96 -5.27 6.83
CA ASP A 140 -1.10 -6.70 6.52
C ASP A 140 -1.32 -7.13 5.06
N ALA A 141 -1.67 -6.21 4.18
CA ALA A 141 -1.99 -6.54 2.80
C ALA A 141 -3.01 -7.70 2.65
N SER A 142 -4.17 -7.61 3.28
CA SER A 142 -5.24 -8.64 3.22
C SER A 142 -6.17 -8.52 2.00
N PRO A 143 -6.77 -9.62 1.49
CA PRO A 143 -7.73 -9.54 0.37
C PRO A 143 -8.89 -8.54 0.58
N SER A 144 -9.30 -8.31 1.83
CA SER A 144 -10.33 -7.32 2.18
C SER A 144 -9.95 -5.87 1.81
N GLN A 145 -8.65 -5.57 1.74
CA GLN A 145 -8.15 -4.25 1.34
C GLN A 145 -8.13 -4.09 -0.18
N PHE A 146 -7.62 -5.08 -0.91
CA PHE A 146 -7.59 -5.04 -2.38
C PHE A 146 -7.88 -6.44 -2.96
N ARG A 147 -9.06 -6.57 -3.57
CA ARG A 147 -9.49 -7.78 -4.27
C ARG A 147 -9.71 -7.52 -5.75
N TYR A 148 -9.37 -8.50 -6.61
CA TYR A 148 -9.85 -8.53 -7.99
C TYR A 148 -11.03 -9.49 -8.13
N ILE A 149 -11.92 -9.15 -9.04
CA ILE A 149 -12.90 -10.04 -9.66
C ILE A 149 -12.46 -10.23 -11.11
N GLU A 150 -12.41 -11.48 -11.56
CA GLU A 150 -12.21 -11.82 -12.97
C GLU A 150 -13.59 -11.86 -13.65
N GLN A 151 -13.76 -11.01 -14.66
CA GLN A 151 -14.97 -10.95 -15.47
C GLN A 151 -15.02 -12.13 -16.46
N PRO A 152 -16.19 -12.45 -17.05
CA PRO A 152 -16.32 -13.55 -18.00
C PRO A 152 -15.39 -13.47 -19.22
N ASP A 153 -14.97 -12.26 -19.60
CA ASP A 153 -14.02 -11.98 -20.68
C ASP A 153 -12.54 -12.13 -20.25
N GLY A 154 -12.29 -12.53 -19.00
CA GLY A 154 -10.95 -12.67 -18.41
C GLY A 154 -10.35 -11.36 -17.89
N LYS A 155 -11.05 -10.22 -17.98
CA LYS A 155 -10.57 -8.94 -17.46
C LYS A 155 -10.63 -8.92 -15.94
N LEU A 156 -9.55 -8.44 -15.31
CA LEU A 156 -9.54 -8.19 -13.86
C LEU A 156 -10.10 -6.80 -13.57
N VAL A 157 -11.07 -6.73 -12.67
CA VAL A 157 -11.60 -5.47 -12.13
C VAL A 157 -11.45 -5.44 -10.62
N VAL A 158 -11.20 -4.25 -10.05
CA VAL A 158 -11.15 -4.09 -8.60
C VAL A 158 -12.55 -4.35 -8.04
N ASP A 159 -12.63 -5.18 -7.01
CA ASP A 159 -13.87 -5.45 -6.30
C ASP A 159 -14.32 -4.21 -5.53
N SER A 160 -15.51 -3.68 -5.84
CA SER A 160 -16.11 -2.49 -5.21
C SER A 160 -16.42 -2.66 -3.72
N THR A 161 -16.33 -3.88 -3.19
CA THR A 161 -16.47 -4.18 -1.77
C THR A 161 -15.13 -4.26 -1.02
N SER A 162 -14.00 -4.26 -1.71
CA SER A 162 -12.68 -4.12 -1.07
C SER A 162 -12.42 -2.67 -0.65
N ALA A 163 -11.51 -2.43 0.30
CA ALA A 163 -11.19 -1.06 0.73
C ALA A 163 -10.79 -0.14 -0.44
N VAL A 164 -9.96 -0.63 -1.37
CA VAL A 164 -9.58 0.10 -2.59
C VAL A 164 -10.77 0.32 -3.51
N GLY A 165 -11.64 -0.68 -3.69
CA GLY A 165 -12.85 -0.51 -4.51
C GLY A 165 -13.80 0.55 -3.93
N ILE A 166 -14.05 0.50 -2.62
CA ILE A 166 -14.84 1.49 -1.89
C ILE A 166 -14.21 2.88 -2.05
N TRP A 167 -12.90 2.99 -1.89
CA TRP A 167 -12.16 4.24 -2.03
C TRP A 167 -12.31 4.83 -3.45
N LEU A 168 -12.12 4.02 -4.47
CA LEU A 168 -12.21 4.45 -5.87
C LEU A 168 -13.63 4.85 -6.25
N ASP A 169 -14.64 4.16 -5.73
CA ASP A 169 -16.03 4.56 -5.93
C ASP A 169 -16.37 5.86 -5.21
N PHE A 170 -15.87 6.03 -3.97
CA PHE A 170 -16.03 7.27 -3.22
C PHE A 170 -15.42 8.47 -3.97
N ALA A 171 -14.21 8.32 -4.50
CA ALA A 171 -13.52 9.40 -5.22
C ALA A 171 -14.28 9.90 -6.47
N LYS A 172 -15.10 9.06 -7.12
CA LYS A 172 -15.87 9.46 -8.31
C LYS A 172 -16.91 10.54 -8.03
N THR A 173 -17.44 10.59 -6.81
CA THR A 173 -18.53 11.52 -6.43
C THR A 173 -18.09 12.57 -5.40
N HIS A 174 -16.83 12.57 -4.97
CA HIS A 174 -16.30 13.43 -3.92
C HIS A 174 -15.09 14.24 -4.42
N PRO A 175 -15.33 15.36 -5.12
CA PRO A 175 -14.25 16.19 -5.67
C PRO A 175 -13.19 16.57 -4.62
N GLY A 176 -11.93 16.46 -5.04
CA GLY A 176 -10.78 16.67 -4.16
C GLY A 176 -10.41 15.47 -3.27
N TRP A 177 -11.16 14.37 -3.30
CA TRP A 177 -10.73 13.13 -2.67
C TRP A 177 -9.69 12.40 -3.54
N GLY A 178 -8.42 12.50 -3.17
CA GLY A 178 -7.31 11.86 -3.89
C GLY A 178 -7.09 10.39 -3.52
N ASN A 179 -6.42 9.63 -4.38
CA ASN A 179 -5.95 8.27 -4.10
C ASN A 179 -4.65 8.30 -3.29
N LYS A 180 -4.76 8.73 -2.03
CA LYS A 180 -3.63 8.89 -1.11
C LYS A 180 -3.86 8.09 0.17
N ALA A 181 -3.05 7.06 0.37
CA ALA A 181 -3.05 6.19 1.53
C ALA A 181 -1.78 5.36 1.48
N VAL A 182 -1.32 4.91 2.64
CA VAL A 182 -0.13 4.09 2.80
C VAL A 182 -0.55 2.63 3.00
N PHE A 183 -0.12 1.74 2.12
CA PHE A 183 -0.31 0.30 2.30
C PHE A 183 0.99 -0.31 2.82
N CYS A 184 0.98 -0.82 4.05
CA CYS A 184 2.11 -1.48 4.68
C CYS A 184 2.06 -2.97 4.38
N MET A 185 3.07 -3.41 3.63
CA MET A 185 2.95 -4.56 2.76
C MET A 185 3.59 -5.83 3.32
N LEU A 186 2.81 -6.90 3.38
CA LEU A 186 3.30 -8.24 3.66
C LEU A 186 3.41 -9.06 2.38
N PRO A 187 4.60 -9.55 1.99
CA PRO A 187 4.77 -10.42 0.84
C PRO A 187 4.61 -11.92 1.10
N ALA A 188 4.64 -12.38 2.35
CA ALA A 188 4.67 -13.80 2.65
C ALA A 188 4.05 -14.17 4.01
N ALA A 189 3.07 -13.40 4.49
CA ALA A 189 2.39 -13.74 5.72
C ALA A 189 1.62 -15.07 5.61
N SER A 190 1.34 -15.65 6.76
CA SER A 190 0.52 -16.86 6.89
C SER A 190 -0.92 -16.62 6.44
N ALA A 191 -1.67 -17.71 6.26
CA ALA A 191 -3.07 -17.68 5.83
C ALA A 191 -3.31 -16.83 4.57
N GLY A 192 -2.33 -16.74 3.66
CA GLY A 192 -2.50 -16.08 2.37
C GLY A 192 -2.60 -14.55 2.40
N HIS A 193 -2.38 -13.88 3.55
CA HIS A 193 -2.28 -12.42 3.67
C HIS A 193 -0.94 -11.90 3.11
N ALA A 194 -0.72 -12.15 1.83
CA ALA A 194 0.54 -11.91 1.14
C ALA A 194 0.25 -11.13 -0.16
N PHE A 195 0.47 -9.82 -0.14
CA PHE A 195 0.09 -8.87 -1.19
C PHE A 195 -1.33 -9.17 -1.72
N PHE A 196 -2.25 -9.13 -0.77
CA PHE A 196 -3.70 -9.25 -0.93
C PHE A 196 -4.19 -10.57 -1.54
N GLY A 197 -3.47 -11.66 -1.30
CA GLY A 197 -3.98 -13.02 -1.53
C GLY A 197 -2.98 -13.91 -2.23
N ASN A 198 -2.67 -15.06 -1.63
CA ASN A 198 -1.80 -16.08 -2.20
C ASN A 198 -2.47 -17.46 -2.11
N GLY A 199 -2.32 -18.28 -3.15
CA GLY A 199 -2.85 -19.64 -3.17
C GLY A 199 -4.37 -19.72 -3.29
N ASN A 200 -5.00 -18.82 -4.05
CA ASN A 200 -6.46 -18.76 -4.30
C ASN A 200 -7.31 -18.45 -3.05
N ILE A 201 -6.72 -17.90 -1.99
CA ILE A 201 -7.49 -17.45 -0.84
C ILE A 201 -8.52 -16.40 -1.25
N GLU A 202 -9.79 -16.58 -0.87
CA GLU A 202 -10.89 -15.69 -1.25
C GLU A 202 -10.94 -15.43 -2.78
N GLY A 203 -10.63 -16.45 -3.57
CA GLY A 203 -10.59 -16.36 -5.03
C GLY A 203 -9.41 -15.57 -5.60
N GLN A 204 -8.44 -15.16 -4.77
CA GLN A 204 -7.31 -14.35 -5.20
C GLN A 204 -6.14 -15.21 -5.65
N LYS A 205 -5.93 -15.24 -6.98
CA LYS A 205 -4.87 -16.04 -7.61
C LYS A 205 -3.49 -15.49 -7.28
N THR A 206 -2.52 -16.37 -7.02
CA THR A 206 -1.12 -15.99 -6.77
C THR A 206 -0.54 -15.09 -7.85
N ALA A 207 -0.89 -15.33 -9.12
CA ALA A 207 -0.42 -14.55 -10.27
C ALA A 207 -0.90 -13.08 -10.27
N TRP A 208 -1.88 -12.73 -9.44
CA TRP A 208 -2.42 -11.36 -9.39
C TRP A 208 -1.71 -10.46 -8.38
N ARG A 209 -0.89 -11.03 -7.48
CA ARG A 209 -0.27 -10.31 -6.36
C ARG A 209 0.51 -9.09 -6.82
N PHE A 210 1.43 -9.26 -7.78
CA PHE A 210 2.24 -8.14 -8.28
C PHE A 210 1.41 -7.10 -9.03
N LYS A 211 0.39 -7.53 -9.79
CA LYS A 211 -0.54 -6.62 -10.49
C LYS A 211 -1.24 -5.66 -9.51
N LYS A 212 -1.62 -6.15 -8.33
CA LYS A 212 -2.23 -5.30 -7.29
C LYS A 212 -1.27 -4.25 -6.76
N VAL A 213 -0.02 -4.63 -6.46
CA VAL A 213 1.00 -3.69 -5.96
C VAL A 213 1.31 -2.62 -7.02
N GLN A 214 1.46 -3.05 -8.28
CA GLN A 214 1.64 -2.15 -9.42
C GLN A 214 0.47 -1.19 -9.58
N GLN A 215 -0.77 -1.69 -9.47
CA GLN A 215 -1.95 -0.86 -9.59
C GLN A 215 -2.08 0.14 -8.43
N LEU A 216 -1.75 -0.22 -7.19
CA LEU A 216 -1.72 0.74 -6.08
C LEU A 216 -0.77 1.89 -6.36
N ALA A 217 0.48 1.57 -6.74
CA ALA A 217 1.49 2.58 -7.04
C ALA A 217 1.05 3.46 -8.23
N ALA A 218 0.50 2.87 -9.29
CA ALA A 218 0.02 3.60 -10.46
C ALA A 218 -1.19 4.52 -10.16
N LEU A 219 -2.02 4.15 -9.17
CA LEU A 219 -3.15 4.96 -8.73
C LEU A 219 -2.74 6.12 -7.81
N GLY A 220 -1.50 6.17 -7.33
CA GLY A 220 -0.98 7.23 -6.45
C GLY A 220 -0.90 6.87 -4.96
N PHE A 221 -1.23 5.63 -4.59
CA PHE A 221 -1.08 5.14 -3.22
C PHE A 221 0.40 4.92 -2.87
N GLU A 222 0.75 5.15 -1.61
CA GLU A 222 2.09 4.93 -1.07
C GLU A 222 2.28 3.46 -0.65
N LEU A 223 3.45 2.90 -0.93
CA LEU A 223 3.85 1.57 -0.46
C LEU A 223 4.80 1.69 0.72
N CYS A 224 4.54 0.92 1.76
CA CYS A 224 5.25 0.85 3.02
C CYS A 224 5.72 -0.59 3.27
N ASP A 225 6.84 -0.77 3.96
CA ASP A 225 7.29 -2.11 4.38
C ASP A 225 6.56 -2.57 5.63
N HIS A 226 6.31 -3.88 5.75
CA HIS A 226 5.76 -4.47 6.97
C HIS A 226 6.45 -5.80 7.34
N THR A 227 7.72 -5.95 6.97
CA THR A 227 8.50 -7.21 6.99
C THR A 227 8.01 -8.27 6.00
N LEU A 228 8.79 -9.35 5.85
CA LEU A 228 8.47 -10.45 4.95
C LEU A 228 7.19 -11.22 5.33
N TRP A 229 7.01 -11.60 6.60
CA TRP A 229 5.89 -12.47 7.01
C TRP A 229 5.17 -12.01 8.28
N HIS A 230 5.36 -10.74 8.68
CA HIS A 230 4.85 -10.14 9.93
C HIS A 230 5.63 -10.63 11.16
N ALA A 231 6.96 -10.52 11.10
CA ALA A 231 7.84 -11.01 12.14
C ALA A 231 7.77 -10.16 13.42
N GLN A 232 7.57 -10.81 14.57
CA GLN A 232 7.69 -10.15 15.87
C GLN A 232 9.17 -9.87 16.18
N LEU A 233 9.65 -8.70 15.74
CA LEU A 233 11.08 -8.40 15.62
C LEU A 233 11.88 -8.54 16.93
N ASN A 234 11.29 -8.30 18.10
CA ASN A 234 11.97 -8.46 19.39
C ASN A 234 12.34 -9.91 19.74
N LYS A 235 11.82 -10.90 19.01
CA LYS A 235 12.13 -12.33 19.21
C LYS A 235 13.34 -12.79 18.42
N TYR A 236 13.85 -11.96 17.52
CA TYR A 236 14.86 -12.33 16.55
C TYR A 236 16.20 -11.64 16.80
N SER A 237 17.26 -12.19 16.21
CA SER A 237 18.59 -11.57 16.19
C SER A 237 18.62 -10.42 15.18
N ASP A 238 19.59 -9.53 15.32
CA ASP A 238 19.84 -8.41 14.41
C ASP A 238 19.96 -8.83 12.93
N ALA A 239 20.55 -10.00 12.66
CA ALA A 239 20.66 -10.56 11.32
C ALA A 239 19.29 -10.93 10.73
N VAL A 240 18.43 -11.57 11.53
CA VAL A 240 17.08 -11.95 11.10
C VAL A 240 16.18 -10.71 10.97
N VAL A 241 16.30 -9.72 11.87
CA VAL A 241 15.58 -8.45 11.74
C VAL A 241 15.89 -7.78 10.40
N GLN A 242 17.17 -7.64 10.06
CA GLN A 242 17.59 -7.05 8.78
C GLN A 242 17.11 -7.88 7.58
N GLU A 243 17.18 -9.21 7.65
CA GLU A 243 16.62 -10.08 6.60
C GLU A 243 15.12 -9.84 6.42
N GLN A 244 14.35 -9.81 7.51
CA GLN A 244 12.90 -9.68 7.46
C GLN A 244 12.46 -8.38 6.78
N ILE A 245 13.11 -7.28 7.11
CA ILE A 245 12.84 -5.96 6.52
C ILE A 245 13.31 -5.93 5.07
N ALA A 246 14.57 -6.31 4.81
CA ALA A 246 15.14 -6.27 3.47
C ALA A 246 14.37 -7.12 2.46
N ARG A 247 13.88 -8.31 2.86
CA ARG A 247 13.10 -9.17 1.97
C ARG A 247 11.68 -8.66 1.72
N GLY A 248 11.11 -7.89 2.65
CA GLY A 248 9.88 -7.11 2.41
C GLY A 248 10.08 -6.13 1.26
N LEU A 249 11.13 -5.32 1.35
CA LEU A 249 11.53 -4.35 0.34
C LEU A 249 11.86 -4.98 -1.01
N MET A 250 12.59 -6.10 -1.02
CA MET A 250 12.86 -6.84 -2.27
C MET A 250 11.58 -7.28 -2.97
N ALA A 251 10.55 -7.66 -2.22
CA ALA A 251 9.29 -8.10 -2.80
C ALA A 251 8.51 -6.93 -3.39
N ILE A 252 8.55 -5.75 -2.75
CA ILE A 252 8.01 -4.50 -3.31
C ILE A 252 8.78 -4.13 -4.59
N ASP A 253 10.11 -4.10 -4.56
CA ASP A 253 10.98 -3.83 -5.71
C ASP A 253 10.73 -4.81 -6.87
N SER A 254 10.45 -6.08 -6.56
CA SER A 254 10.13 -7.08 -7.59
C SER A 254 8.80 -6.80 -8.30
N ALA A 255 7.82 -6.19 -7.62
CA ALA A 255 6.55 -5.82 -8.20
C ALA A 255 6.61 -4.46 -8.90
N VAL A 256 7.33 -3.49 -8.30
CA VAL A 256 7.49 -2.11 -8.79
C VAL A 256 8.98 -1.75 -8.76
N PRO A 257 9.75 -2.10 -9.80
CA PRO A 257 11.20 -1.90 -9.82
C PRO A 257 11.60 -0.45 -9.58
N GLY A 258 12.53 -0.24 -8.64
CA GLY A 258 13.05 1.08 -8.31
C GLY A 258 12.14 1.93 -7.40
N TYR A 259 11.03 1.37 -6.91
CA TYR A 259 10.19 2.08 -5.95
C TYR A 259 10.95 2.35 -4.64
N LYS A 260 11.06 3.62 -4.25
CA LYS A 260 11.69 4.01 -2.98
C LYS A 260 10.65 3.94 -1.86
N VAL A 261 10.66 2.83 -1.12
CA VAL A 261 9.88 2.69 0.12
C VAL A 261 10.52 3.57 1.20
N ARG A 262 9.75 4.49 1.79
CA ARG A 262 10.24 5.47 2.79
C ARG A 262 9.68 5.24 4.19
N SER A 263 8.65 4.41 4.31
CA SER A 263 7.93 4.16 5.55
C SER A 263 7.89 2.67 5.90
N PHE A 264 7.92 2.39 7.20
CA PHE A 264 7.90 1.03 7.76
C PHE A 264 6.90 0.95 8.91
N ALA A 265 5.98 0.00 8.88
CA ALA A 265 5.12 -0.29 10.02
C ALA A 265 5.72 -1.44 10.84
N LEU A 266 5.82 -1.25 12.16
CA LEU A 266 6.28 -2.30 13.07
C LEU A 266 5.19 -3.38 13.21
N PRO A 267 5.46 -4.65 12.87
CA PRO A 267 4.55 -5.74 13.20
C PRO A 267 4.20 -5.73 14.69
N LEU A 268 2.90 -5.78 15.02
CA LEU A 268 2.37 -5.69 16.38
C LEU A 268 2.72 -4.39 17.14
N GLY A 269 3.29 -3.37 16.49
CA GLY A 269 3.87 -2.20 17.17
C GLY A 269 5.10 -2.53 18.03
N VAL A 270 5.78 -3.65 17.77
CA VAL A 270 6.87 -4.14 18.62
C VAL A 270 8.22 -3.83 17.97
N TRP A 271 9.00 -3.04 18.67
CA TRP A 271 10.38 -2.70 18.28
C TRP A 271 11.32 -3.91 18.36
N PRO A 272 12.31 -4.04 17.44
CA PRO A 272 13.43 -4.97 17.63
C PRO A 272 14.21 -4.62 18.91
N LYS A 273 14.97 -5.60 19.44
CA LYS A 273 15.88 -5.37 20.58
C LYS A 273 16.87 -4.25 20.27
N ASN A 274 17.49 -4.31 19.09
CA ASN A 274 18.27 -3.21 18.54
C ASN A 274 17.36 -2.28 17.74
N LYS A 275 16.85 -1.22 18.40
CA LYS A 275 15.89 -0.27 17.79
C LYS A 275 16.40 0.42 16.53
N ALA A 276 17.71 0.63 16.39
CA ALA A 276 18.29 1.30 15.22
C ALA A 276 18.00 0.53 13.91
N LEU A 277 17.86 -0.80 13.99
CA LEU A 277 17.55 -1.65 12.84
C LEU A 277 16.13 -1.49 12.30
N ALA A 278 15.22 -0.88 13.06
CA ALA A 278 13.91 -0.51 12.51
C ALA A 278 14.01 0.68 11.55
N LYS A 279 15.01 1.56 11.72
CA LYS A 279 15.26 2.69 10.81
C LYS A 279 16.10 2.28 9.63
N SER A 280 17.28 1.71 9.89
CA SER A 280 18.28 1.49 8.85
C SER A 280 19.05 0.20 9.06
N GLY A 281 19.40 -0.44 7.96
CA GLY A 281 20.18 -1.68 7.97
C GLY A 281 20.46 -2.18 6.57
N GLN A 282 21.11 -3.35 6.49
CA GLN A 282 21.36 -4.00 5.23
C GLN A 282 21.37 -5.51 5.37
N TRP A 283 20.98 -6.20 4.31
CA TRP A 283 21.05 -7.65 4.24
C TRP A 283 21.53 -8.06 2.86
N THR A 284 22.45 -9.03 2.81
CA THR A 284 22.92 -9.62 1.55
C THR A 284 22.23 -10.96 1.38
N ASP A 285 21.50 -11.11 0.28
CA ASP A 285 20.88 -12.38 -0.07
C ASP A 285 21.98 -13.42 -0.32
N PRO A 286 22.06 -14.50 0.49
CA PRO A 286 23.10 -15.50 0.32
C PRO A 286 22.98 -16.27 -1.01
N LYS A 287 21.82 -16.23 -1.68
CA LYS A 287 21.61 -16.90 -2.96
C LYS A 287 22.06 -16.07 -4.14
N SER A 288 21.69 -14.79 -4.20
CA SER A 288 22.01 -13.91 -5.33
C SER A 288 23.25 -13.05 -5.11
N GLY A 289 23.74 -12.92 -3.87
CA GLY A 289 24.78 -11.96 -3.49
C GLY A 289 24.31 -10.50 -3.51
N LYS A 290 23.03 -10.21 -3.83
CA LYS A 290 22.48 -8.86 -3.86
C LYS A 290 22.35 -8.32 -2.44
N THR A 291 23.00 -7.19 -2.16
CA THR A 291 22.78 -6.43 -0.92
C THR A 291 21.60 -5.48 -1.08
N VAL A 292 20.68 -5.56 -0.14
CA VAL A 292 19.55 -4.64 0.00
C VAL A 292 19.81 -3.79 1.21
N ARG A 293 19.81 -2.47 1.01
CA ARG A 293 19.97 -1.47 2.06
C ARG A 293 18.63 -0.79 2.26
N TYR A 294 18.32 -0.46 3.50
CA TYR A 294 17.13 0.30 3.83
C TYR A 294 17.46 1.42 4.80
N ASP A 295 16.77 2.53 4.62
CA ASP A 295 16.80 3.67 5.50
C ASP A 295 15.43 4.35 5.43
N PHE A 296 14.60 4.12 6.45
CA PHE A 296 13.25 4.65 6.51
C PHE A 296 13.25 6.06 7.09
N ASP A 297 12.42 6.89 6.48
CA ASP A 297 12.14 8.24 6.94
C ASP A 297 11.00 8.25 7.96
N ALA A 298 10.10 7.27 7.89
CA ALA A 298 9.01 7.09 8.87
C ALA A 298 8.90 5.67 9.44
N ILE A 299 8.61 5.58 10.74
CA ILE A 299 8.28 4.31 11.41
C ILE A 299 6.90 4.45 12.06
N PHE A 300 5.96 3.60 11.68
CA PHE A 300 4.61 3.57 12.25
C PHE A 300 4.52 2.68 13.48
N GLU A 301 3.98 3.26 14.56
CA GLU A 301 3.61 2.58 15.80
C GLU A 301 2.17 2.07 15.71
N VAL A 302 1.74 1.17 16.62
CA VAL A 302 0.39 0.58 16.55
C VAL A 302 -0.73 1.52 17.01
N TRP A 303 -0.49 2.32 18.05
CA TRP A 303 -1.55 3.12 18.66
C TRP A 303 -1.01 4.39 19.31
N GLY A 304 -1.80 5.45 19.24
CA GLY A 304 -1.58 6.69 19.97
C GLY A 304 -2.51 7.79 19.49
N THR A 305 -1.99 9.01 19.48
CA THR A 305 -2.75 10.23 19.20
C THR A 305 -2.37 10.84 17.84
N PRO A 306 -3.17 11.76 17.29
CA PRO A 306 -2.78 12.56 16.12
C PRO A 306 -1.38 13.17 16.29
N VAL A 307 -0.54 13.00 15.28
CA VAL A 307 0.86 13.43 15.33
C VAL A 307 0.97 14.94 15.21
N PRO A 308 1.98 15.58 15.84
CA PRO A 308 2.25 17.00 15.62
C PRO A 308 2.50 17.32 14.14
N SER A 309 2.23 18.55 13.74
CA SER A 309 2.56 19.08 12.42
C SER A 309 4.01 18.77 12.03
N PRO A 310 4.31 18.48 10.75
CA PRO A 310 5.69 18.30 10.30
C PRO A 310 6.58 19.55 10.47
N TYR A 311 5.97 20.72 10.72
CA TYR A 311 6.67 21.95 11.06
C TYR A 311 6.99 22.10 12.55
N SER A 312 6.40 21.28 13.40
CA SER A 312 6.63 21.27 14.85
C SER A 312 7.92 20.52 15.20
N PRO A 313 8.77 21.04 16.12
CA PRO A 313 9.92 20.29 16.62
C PRO A 313 9.53 19.03 17.40
N ALA A 314 8.25 18.90 17.81
CA ALA A 314 7.73 17.71 18.47
C ALA A 314 7.37 16.58 17.48
N PHE A 315 7.34 16.85 16.17
CA PHE A 315 7.09 15.79 15.19
C PHE A 315 8.29 14.85 15.11
N ASN A 316 8.06 13.59 15.49
CA ASN A 316 9.04 12.53 15.40
C ASN A 316 8.61 11.54 14.30
N PRO A 317 9.17 11.63 13.09
CA PRO A 317 8.79 10.73 12.01
C PRO A 317 9.26 9.28 12.27
N LEU A 318 10.24 9.07 13.15
CA LEU A 318 10.70 7.72 13.53
C LEU A 318 9.88 7.09 14.66
N SER A 319 8.75 7.69 15.06
CA SER A 319 7.76 7.11 15.97
C SER A 319 6.39 7.74 15.71
N VAL A 320 5.83 7.46 14.53
CA VAL A 320 4.53 7.98 14.10
C VAL A 320 3.44 7.17 14.79
N GLN A 321 2.80 7.80 15.77
CA GLN A 321 1.61 7.26 16.42
C GLN A 321 0.41 7.23 15.46
N ARG A 322 -0.44 6.21 15.63
CA ARG A 322 -1.62 6.01 14.78
C ARG A 322 -2.89 5.86 15.59
N VAL A 323 -3.99 6.34 15.06
CA VAL A 323 -5.33 6.14 15.59
C VAL A 323 -5.87 4.84 15.04
N LYS A 324 -5.99 3.81 15.89
CA LYS A 324 -6.67 2.57 15.49
C LYS A 324 -8.15 2.87 15.24
N VAL A 325 -8.62 2.64 14.03
CA VAL A 325 -10.02 2.90 13.67
C VAL A 325 -10.89 1.70 14.02
N THR A 326 -11.62 1.81 15.11
CA THR A 326 -12.58 0.82 15.61
C THR A 326 -13.69 1.52 16.37
N GLY A 327 -14.93 1.05 16.27
CA GLY A 327 -16.05 1.67 16.97
C GLY A 327 -16.21 3.15 16.60
N ASN A 328 -16.16 4.04 17.59
CA ASN A 328 -16.29 5.50 17.44
C ASN A 328 -14.95 6.26 17.49
N SER A 329 -13.80 5.57 17.45
CA SER A 329 -12.49 6.18 17.72
C SER A 329 -12.15 7.32 16.75
N LEU A 330 -12.55 7.21 15.48
CA LEU A 330 -12.36 8.27 14.49
C LEU A 330 -13.12 9.53 14.90
N ALA A 331 -14.44 9.45 15.06
CA ALA A 331 -15.27 10.59 15.43
C ALA A 331 -14.78 11.25 16.74
N ALA A 332 -14.49 10.45 17.76
CA ALA A 332 -13.96 10.95 19.03
C ALA A 332 -12.62 11.68 18.87
N THR A 333 -11.74 11.19 17.99
CA THR A 333 -10.47 11.86 17.68
C THR A 333 -10.70 13.21 17.00
N LEU A 334 -11.59 13.25 16.00
CA LEU A 334 -11.88 14.49 15.27
C LEU A 334 -12.56 15.52 16.17
N ASP A 335 -13.50 15.08 17.02
CA ASP A 335 -14.19 15.93 18.01
C ASP A 335 -13.19 16.53 19.00
N HIS A 336 -12.20 15.76 19.45
CA HIS A 336 -11.17 16.27 20.35
C HIS A 336 -10.32 17.35 19.66
N LEU A 337 -9.83 17.11 18.44
CA LEU A 337 -9.05 18.09 17.68
C LEU A 337 -9.83 19.39 17.42
N ASP A 338 -11.13 19.27 17.14
CA ASP A 338 -12.01 20.42 16.93
C ASP A 338 -12.22 21.21 18.23
N LYS A 339 -12.50 20.51 19.33
CA LYS A 339 -12.72 21.13 20.63
C LYS A 339 -11.47 21.80 21.20
N SER A 340 -10.30 21.19 21.00
CA SER A 340 -9.03 21.74 21.50
C SER A 340 -8.45 22.82 20.58
N GLY A 341 -8.95 22.95 19.35
CA GLY A 341 -8.36 23.83 18.33
C GLY A 341 -7.00 23.34 17.82
N GLU A 342 -6.57 22.13 18.17
CA GLU A 342 -5.28 21.57 17.77
C GLU A 342 -5.30 20.94 16.38
N ARG A 343 -6.43 20.90 15.67
CA ARG A 343 -6.50 20.39 14.29
C ARG A 343 -5.53 21.14 13.37
N TYR A 344 -4.75 20.42 12.55
CA TYR A 344 -4.05 21.04 11.43
C TYR A 344 -5.06 21.59 10.42
N VAL A 345 -4.98 22.88 10.07
CA VAL A 345 -5.81 23.51 9.05
C VAL A 345 -4.91 24.25 8.07
N SER A 346 -4.94 23.89 6.79
CA SER A 346 -4.10 24.53 5.78
C SER A 346 -4.49 25.99 5.58
N ASP A 347 -3.50 26.84 5.31
CA ASP A 347 -3.72 28.22 4.88
C ASP A 347 -3.90 28.38 3.36
N GLY A 348 -3.74 27.29 2.60
CA GLY A 348 -3.84 27.27 1.14
C GLY A 348 -2.62 27.84 0.40
N GLN A 349 -1.52 28.13 1.11
CA GLN A 349 -0.31 28.71 0.55
C GLN A 349 0.90 27.79 0.79
N PRO A 350 1.37 27.05 -0.22
CA PRO A 350 2.41 26.03 -0.04
C PRO A 350 3.79 26.57 0.41
N ASN A 351 4.00 27.89 0.41
CA ASN A 351 5.27 28.54 0.73
C ASN A 351 5.26 29.33 2.05
N VAL A 352 4.14 29.37 2.76
CA VAL A 352 3.96 30.06 4.05
C VAL A 352 3.47 29.03 5.05
N VAL A 353 3.80 29.20 6.34
CA VAL A 353 3.33 28.30 7.41
C VAL A 353 2.57 29.11 8.43
N ALA A 354 1.23 29.09 8.38
CA ALA A 354 0.40 29.75 9.37
C ALA A 354 0.54 29.13 10.77
N GLY A 355 0.53 29.97 11.80
CA GLY A 355 0.63 29.55 13.21
C GLY A 355 2.05 29.45 13.77
N ARG A 356 3.07 29.73 12.94
CA ARG A 356 4.45 29.95 13.41
C ARG A 356 4.56 31.38 13.94
N LYS A 357 4.64 31.56 15.27
CA LYS A 357 5.02 32.85 15.86
C LYS A 357 6.50 33.13 15.67
#